data_AF-A0A838T0R5-F1
#
_entry.id   AF-A0A838T0R5-F1
#
_cell.length_a   1.000
_cell.length_b   1.000
_cell.length_c   1.000
_cell.angle_alpha   90.00
_cell.angle_beta   90.00
_cell.angle_gamma   90.00
#
_symmetry.space_group_name_H-M   'P 1'
#
loop_
_entity.id
_entity.type
_entity.pdbx_description
1 polymer ?
#
loop_
_entity_poly.entity_id
_entity_poly.type
_entity_poly.pdbx_seq_one_letter_code
_entity_poly.pdbx_strand_id
1 'polypeptide(L)' 'MTDSLPSRDETLALMHEYTASESLRKHMLSVETAMRAYAEKLGEDIERWGTTGLVH' A
#
# COMPACT_ATOMS: atom_id res chain seq x y z
N MET A 1 15.04 -13.92 10.71
CA MET A 1 13.94 -13.06 11.17
C MET A 1 12.77 -13.38 10.28
N THR A 2 11.63 -13.75 10.84
CA THR A 2 10.39 -13.89 10.07
C THR A 2 10.03 -12.51 9.58
N ASP A 3 10.35 -12.20 8.33
CA ASP A 3 10.02 -10.93 7.70
C ASP A 3 8.51 -10.92 7.42
N SER A 4 7.73 -10.59 8.46
CA SER A 4 6.31 -10.32 8.33
C SER A 4 6.15 -8.92 7.77
N LEU A 5 5.38 -8.79 6.70
CA LEU A 5 4.97 -7.48 6.17
C LEU A 5 4.32 -6.65 7.29
N PRO A 6 4.55 -5.33 7.33
CA PRO A 6 3.79 -4.45 8.22
C PRO A 6 2.29 -4.58 7.93
N SER A 7 1.47 -4.39 8.95
CA SER A 7 0.02 -4.31 8.75
C SER A 7 -0.33 -3.09 7.89
N ARG A 8 -1.46 -3.18 7.18
CA ARG A 8 -1.97 -2.05 6.38
C ARG A 8 -2.09 -0.76 7.22
N ASP A 9 -2.47 -0.88 8.48
CA ASP A 9 -2.64 0.26 9.38
C ASP A 9 -1.30 0.91 9.75
N GLU A 10 -0.26 0.11 10.00
CA GLU A 10 1.11 0.62 10.22
C GLU A 10 1.65 1.31 8.95
N THR A 11 1.43 0.70 7.79
CA THR A 11 1.80 1.29 6.49
C THR A 11 1.06 2.59 6.22
N LEU A 12 -0.24 2.65 6.53
CA LEU A 12 -1.07 3.83 6.37
C LEU A 12 -0.64 4.96 7.32
N ALA A 13 -0.33 4.63 8.57
CA ALA A 13 0.20 5.59 9.54
C ALA A 13 1.53 6.20 9.04
N LEU A 14 2.44 5.36 8.54
CA LEU A 14 3.71 5.81 7.95
C LEU A 14 3.50 6.72 6.73
N MET A 15 2.59 6.33 5.82
CA MET A 15 2.22 7.15 4.67
C MET A 15 1.69 8.52 5.11
N HIS A 16 0.87 8.58 6.17
CA HIS A 16 0.38 9.84 6.71
C HIS A 16 1.48 10.69 7.36
N GLU A 17 2.45 10.07 8.03
CA GLU A 17 3.58 10.75 8.67
C GLU A 17 4.47 11.47 7.64
N TYR A 18 4.81 10.79 6.55
CA TYR A 18 5.79 11.32 5.58
C TYR A 18 5.16 12.08 4.40
N THR A 19 3.87 11.89 4.12
CA THR A 19 3.20 12.56 3.01
C THR A 19 2.15 13.53 3.56
N ALA A 20 2.48 14.81 3.69
CA ALA A 20 1.54 15.82 4.21
C ALA A 20 0.44 16.24 3.21
N SER A 21 0.72 16.14 1.90
CA SER A 21 -0.19 16.59 0.86
C SER A 21 -1.40 15.67 0.71
N GLU A 22 -2.60 16.24 0.80
CA GLU A 22 -3.86 15.49 0.61
C GLU A 22 -3.97 14.89 -0.80
N SER A 23 -3.52 15.60 -1.84
CA SER A 23 -3.56 15.09 -3.21
C SER A 23 -2.63 13.89 -3.39
N LEU A 24 -1.45 13.91 -2.77
CA LEU A 24 -0.52 12.79 -2.79
C LEU A 24 -1.06 11.59 -2.01
N ARG A 25 -1.66 11.81 -0.83
CA ARG A 25 -2.32 10.73 -0.08
C ARG A 25 -3.41 10.04 -0.89
N LYS A 26 -4.27 10.82 -1.57
CA LYS A 26 -5.31 10.28 -2.47
C LYS A 26 -4.72 9.50 -3.64
N HIS A 27 -3.60 9.98 -4.20
CA HIS A 27 -2.87 9.25 -5.22
C HIS A 27 -2.38 7.89 -4.71
N MET A 28 -1.70 7.86 -3.56
CA MET A 28 -1.18 6.62 -2.95
C MET A 28 -2.30 5.61 -2.65
N LEU A 29 -3.44 6.05 -2.10
CA LEU A 29 -4.62 5.19 -1.89
C LEU A 29 -5.20 4.64 -3.20
N SER A 30 -5.18 5.43 -4.28
CA SER A 30 -5.62 4.98 -5.60
C SER A 30 -4.66 3.93 -6.17
N VAL A 31 -3.35 4.11 -5.96
CA VAL A 31 -2.32 3.15 -6.39
C VAL A 31 -2.40 1.85 -5.59
N GLU A 32 -2.58 1.90 -4.27
CA GLU A 32 -2.86 0.72 -3.44
C GLU A 32 -4.02 -0.09 -4.03
N THR A 33 -5.14 0.58 -4.35
CA THR A 33 -6.33 -0.06 -4.93
C THR A 33 -6.02 -0.73 -6.27
N ALA A 34 -5.30 -0.03 -7.16
CA ALA A 34 -4.92 -0.58 -8.46
C ALA A 34 -4.00 -1.80 -8.32
N MET A 35 -3.04 -1.75 -7.39
CA MET A 35 -2.09 -2.84 -7.17
C MET A 35 -2.75 -4.05 -6.52
N ARG A 36 -3.70 -3.87 -5.60
CA ARG A 36 -4.54 -4.96 -5.08
C ARG A 36 -5.32 -5.65 -6.20
N ALA A 37 -5.94 -4.88 -7.10
CA ALA A 37 -6.69 -5.42 -8.23
C ALA A 37 -5.80 -6.19 -9.23
N TYR A 38 -4.59 -5.68 -9.49
CA TYR A 38 -3.63 -6.40 -10.33
C TYR A 38 -3.13 -7.67 -9.67
N ALA A 39 -2.85 -7.66 -8.37
CA ALA A 39 -2.41 -8.84 -7.64
C ALA A 39 -3.46 -9.95 -7.69
N GLU A 40 -4.74 -9.61 -7.46
CA GLU A 40 -5.85 -10.55 -7.62
C GLU A 40 -5.92 -11.10 -9.05
N LYS A 41 -5.87 -10.23 -10.07
CA LYS A 41 -5.93 -10.63 -11.48
C LYS A 41 -4.76 -11.54 -11.91
N LEU A 42 -3.59 -11.36 -11.32
CA LEU A 42 -2.36 -12.06 -11.67
C LEU A 42 -2.06 -13.27 -10.77
N GLY A 43 -2.88 -13.52 -9.74
CA GLY A 43 -2.67 -14.64 -8.80
C GLY A 43 -1.52 -14.40 -7.82
N GLU A 44 -1.24 -13.13 -7.50
CA GLU A 44 -0.17 -12.70 -6.62
C GLU A 44 -0.68 -12.38 -5.19
N ASP A 45 0.25 -12.14 -4.26
CA ASP A 45 -0.05 -11.74 -2.88
C ASP A 45 -0.65 -10.32 -2.81
N ILE A 46 -1.96 -10.24 -2.59
CA ILE A 46 -2.74 -8.98 -2.53
C ILE A 46 -2.22 -8.03 -1.44
N GLU A 47 -1.85 -8.53 -0.26
CA GLU A 47 -1.42 -7.67 0.84
C GLU A 47 0.01 -7.18 0.62
N ARG A 48 0.88 -7.99 0.04
CA ARG A 48 2.21 -7.56 -0.39
C ARG A 48 2.13 -6.44 -1.41
N TRP A 49 1.35 -6.62 -2.47
CA TRP A 49 1.24 -5.62 -3.54
C TRP A 49 0.43 -4.39 -3.12
N GLY A 50 -0.57 -4.55 -2.26
CA GLY A 50 -1.28 -3.42 -1.64
C GLY A 50 -0.34 -2.56 -0.80
N THR A 51 0.47 -3.19 0.07
CA THR A 51 1.48 -2.50 0.88
C THR A 51 2.48 -1.76 0.00
N THR A 52 3.05 -2.42 -1.02
CA THR A 52 3.97 -1.78 -1.98
C THR A 52 3.32 -0.56 -2.65
N GLY A 53 2.06 -0.67 -3.09
CA GLY A 53 1.37 0.45 -3.73
C GLY A 53 1.09 1.62 -2.79
N LEU A 54 0.86 1.35 -1.51
CA LEU A 54 0.60 2.36 -0.51
C LEU A 54 1.84 3.21 -0.15
N VAL A 55 3.05 2.71 -0.36
CA VAL A 55 4.32 3.40 0.01
C VAL A 55 5.36 3.50 -1.11
N HIS A 56 4.96 3.30 -2.37
CA HIS A 56 5.83 3.52 -3.53
C HIS A 56 6.33 4.98 -3.64
#